data_AF-A0A225DNN7-F1
#
_entry.id   AF-A0A225DNN7-F1
#
_cell.length_a   1.000
_cell.length_b   1.000
_cell.length_c   1.000
_cell.angle_alpha   90.00
_cell.angle_beta   90.00
_cell.angle_gamma   90.00
#
_symmetry.space_group_name_H-M   'P 1'
#
loop_
_entity.id
_entity.type
_entity.pdbx_description
1 polymer ?
#
loop_
_entity_poly.entity_id
_entity_poly.type
_entity_poly.pdbx_seq_one_letter_code
_entity_poly.pdbx_strand_id
1 'polypeptide(L)'
;MIRLTCENEVLNVRRVVVRRDLPLAVDSAVRGLADRYGLDLARPDATPRPGDYWLGCSPDDGWGDADASNVGWVSPFDIESGLALLRDQAEGWTLATV
;
A
#
# COMPACT_ATOMS: atom_id res chain seq x y z
N MET A 1 -1.59 1.47 -11.71
CA MET A 1 -1.58 0.12 -11.08
C MET A 1 -0.14 -0.21 -10.76
N ILE A 2 0.21 -0.28 -9.47
CA ILE A 2 1.58 -0.58 -9.04
C ILE A 2 1.68 -2.08 -8.76
N ARG A 3 2.77 -2.73 -9.18
CA ARG A 3 3.04 -4.14 -8.86
C ARG A 3 4.11 -4.20 -7.78
N LEU A 4 3.75 -4.68 -6.59
CA LEU A 4 4.70 -4.96 -5.52
C LEU A 4 5.03 -6.44 -5.55
N THR A 5 6.31 -6.78 -5.75
CA THR A 5 6.77 -8.17 -5.66
C THR A 5 7.33 -8.41 -4.26
N CYS A 6 6.74 -9.31 -3.50
CA CYS A 6 7.21 -9.73 -2.19
C CYS A 6 7.20 -11.27 -2.13
N GLU A 7 8.28 -11.89 -1.67
CA GLU A 7 8.38 -13.36 -1.51
C GLU A 7 7.95 -14.20 -2.74
N ASN A 8 8.20 -13.69 -3.96
CA ASN A 8 7.79 -14.25 -5.27
C ASN A 8 6.30 -14.12 -5.62
N GLU A 9 5.50 -13.43 -4.82
CA GLU A 9 4.13 -13.05 -5.14
C GLU A 9 4.06 -11.62 -5.67
N VAL A 10 3.17 -11.36 -6.63
CA VAL A 10 2.97 -10.04 -7.23
C VAL A 10 1.63 -9.47 -6.79
N LEU A 11 1.69 -8.49 -5.89
CA LEU A 11 0.52 -7.73 -5.48
C LEU A 11 0.25 -6.60 -6.46
N ASN A 12 -0.94 -6.60 -7.04
CA ASN A 12 -1.40 -5.56 -7.93
C ASN A 12 -2.09 -4.43 -7.14
N VAL A 13 -1.29 -3.49 -6.62
CA VAL A 13 -1.75 -2.38 -5.79
C VAL A 13 -2.66 -1.44 -6.59
N ARG A 14 -3.87 -1.26 -6.04
CA ARG A 14 -4.92 -0.36 -6.55
C ARG A 14 -5.39 0.62 -5.47
N ARG A 15 -5.26 0.25 -4.20
CA ARG A 15 -5.64 1.08 -3.06
C ARG A 15 -4.58 1.01 -1.98
N VAL A 16 -4.25 2.16 -1.41
CA VAL A 16 -3.42 2.24 -0.21
C VAL A 16 -4.32 2.51 0.98
N VAL A 17 -4.21 1.66 2.00
CA VAL A 17 -4.92 1.80 3.26
C VAL A 17 -3.92 2.30 4.30
N VAL A 18 -4.26 3.37 5.02
CA VAL A 18 -3.35 4.01 5.97
C VAL A 18 -3.96 4.17 7.35
N ARG A 19 -3.16 4.02 8.40
CA ARG A 19 -3.56 4.35 9.78
C ARG A 19 -4.03 5.80 9.92
N ARG A 20 -4.91 6.05 10.92
CA ARG A 20 -5.56 7.36 11.11
C ARG A 20 -4.61 8.43 11.67
N ASP A 21 -3.56 8.01 12.34
CA ASP A 21 -2.63 8.81 13.13
C ASP A 21 -1.21 8.78 12.57
N LEU A 22 -1.09 8.76 11.23
CA LEU A 22 0.21 8.93 10.58
C LEU A 22 0.83 10.30 10.88
N PRO A 23 2.17 10.37 10.98
CA PRO A 23 2.86 11.66 10.94
C PRO A 23 2.48 12.44 9.67
N LEU A 24 2.33 13.76 9.78
CA LEU A 24 1.88 14.62 8.68
C LEU A 24 2.73 14.46 7.41
N ALA A 25 4.04 14.28 7.55
CA ALA A 25 4.96 14.06 6.44
C ALA A 25 4.63 12.76 5.67
N VAL A 26 4.31 11.68 6.39
CA VAL A 26 3.97 10.38 5.81
C VAL A 26 2.60 10.43 5.14
N ASP A 27 1.58 11.03 5.79
CA ASP A 27 0.24 11.19 5.18
C ASP A 27 0.33 12.01 3.88
N SER A 28 1.14 13.08 3.88
CA SER A 28 1.36 13.91 2.70
C SER A 28 2.07 13.14 1.58
N ALA A 29 3.07 12.33 1.91
CA ALA A 29 3.80 11.52 0.94
C ALA A 29 2.91 10.43 0.32
N VAL A 30 2.13 9.71 1.14
CA VAL A 30 1.17 8.71 0.65
C VAL A 30 0.13 9.36 -0.27
N ARG A 31 -0.43 10.51 0.11
CA ARG A 31 -1.38 11.24 -0.74
C ARG A 31 -0.76 11.65 -2.07
N GLY A 32 0.46 12.19 -2.05
CA GLY A 32 1.16 12.60 -3.26
C GLY A 32 1.44 11.43 -4.21
N LEU A 33 1.82 10.26 -3.68
CA LEU A 33 2.01 9.05 -4.47
C LEU A 33 0.68 8.54 -5.03
N ALA A 34 -0.36 8.48 -4.20
CA ALA A 34 -1.67 7.99 -4.63
C ALA A 34 -2.26 8.85 -5.76
N ASP A 35 -2.17 10.17 -5.64
CA ASP A 35 -2.60 11.10 -6.70
C ASP A 35 -1.76 10.91 -7.98
N ARG A 36 -0.44 10.87 -7.85
CA ARG A 36 0.48 10.69 -8.98
C ARG A 36 0.23 9.39 -9.76
N TYR A 37 -0.10 8.30 -9.07
CA TYR A 37 -0.21 6.96 -9.67
C TYR A 37 -1.65 6.45 -9.81
N GLY A 38 -2.64 7.30 -9.51
CA GLY A 38 -4.07 6.98 -9.59
C GLY A 38 -4.48 5.84 -8.67
N LEU A 39 -3.99 5.84 -7.43
CA LEU A 39 -4.36 4.86 -6.41
C LEU A 39 -5.49 5.41 -5.54
N ASP A 40 -6.42 4.54 -5.14
CA ASP A 40 -7.41 4.89 -4.14
C ASP A 40 -6.75 5.03 -2.75
N LEU A 41 -7.30 5.89 -1.91
CA LEU A 41 -6.92 6.00 -0.50
C LEU A 41 -8.07 5.56 0.40
N ALA A 42 -7.74 4.77 1.42
CA ALA A 42 -8.70 4.39 2.45
C ALA A 42 -8.10 4.45 3.87
N ARG A 43 -9.01 4.36 4.85
CA ARG A 43 -8.71 4.30 6.28
C ARG A 43 -8.83 2.85 6.78
N PRO A 44 -8.32 2.53 7.98
CA PRO A 44 -8.17 1.15 8.46
C PRO A 44 -9.51 0.42 8.67
N ASP A 45 -10.61 1.17 8.78
CA ASP A 45 -11.98 0.65 8.86
C ASP A 45 -12.55 0.20 7.51
N ALA A 46 -11.80 0.32 6.41
CA ALA A 46 -12.23 -0.18 5.12
C ALA A 46 -12.22 -1.71 5.08
N THR A 47 -13.22 -2.31 4.43
CA THR A 47 -13.21 -3.75 4.16
C THR A 47 -12.00 -4.11 3.28
N PRO A 48 -11.15 -5.06 3.69
CA PRO A 48 -10.02 -5.54 2.89
C PRO A 48 -10.49 -6.08 1.54
N ARG A 49 -9.76 -5.76 0.48
CA ARG A 49 -10.01 -6.29 -0.86
C ARG A 49 -8.70 -6.58 -1.60
N PRO A 50 -8.71 -7.48 -2.59
CA PRO A 50 -7.53 -7.77 -3.40
C PRO A 50 -6.90 -6.51 -4.00
N GLY A 51 -5.58 -6.38 -3.89
CA GLY A 51 -4.83 -5.21 -4.35
C GLY A 51 -4.82 -4.04 -3.37
N ASP A 52 -5.27 -4.25 -2.14
CA ASP A 52 -5.00 -3.33 -1.04
C ASP A 52 -3.55 -3.45 -0.55
N TYR A 53 -2.96 -2.31 -0.25
CA TYR A 53 -1.67 -2.21 0.42
C TYR A 53 -1.83 -1.42 1.72
N TRP A 54 -1.77 -2.13 2.85
CA TRP A 54 -2.01 -1.62 4.18
C TRP A 54 -0.71 -1.12 4.80
N LEU A 55 -0.55 0.21 4.82
CA LEU A 55 0.61 0.88 5.38
C LEU A 55 0.40 1.20 6.85
N GLY A 56 1.19 0.53 7.70
CA GLY A 56 1.20 0.76 9.13
C GLY A 56 -0.08 0.37 9.84
N CYS A 57 -0.85 -0.55 9.25
CA CYS A 57 -2.07 -1.06 9.83
C CYS A 57 -2.20 -2.56 9.50
N SER A 58 -2.59 -3.33 10.51
CA SER A 58 -3.21 -4.64 10.37
C SER A 58 -4.70 -4.49 10.70
N PRO A 59 -5.58 -5.35 10.19
CA PRO A 59 -6.95 -5.39 10.65
C PRO A 59 -6.98 -5.78 12.14
N ASP A 60 -7.75 -5.06 12.96
CA ASP A 60 -7.86 -5.35 14.40
C ASP A 60 -8.55 -6.71 14.66
N ASP A 61 -9.52 -7.09 13.81
CA ASP A 61 -10.31 -8.33 13.91
C ASP A 61 -9.89 -9.41 12.87
N GLY A 62 -8.76 -9.22 12.19
CA GLY A 62 -8.33 -10.06 11.07
C GLY A 62 -8.98 -9.69 9.72
N TRP A 63 -8.53 -10.31 8.64
CA TRP A 63 -9.00 -10.01 7.26
C TRP A 63 -10.29 -10.73 6.87
N GLY A 64 -10.89 -11.50 7.78
CA GLY A 64 -12.06 -12.33 7.50
C GLY A 64 -11.78 -13.31 6.36
N ASP A 65 -12.60 -13.23 5.30
CA ASP A 65 -12.49 -14.07 4.08
C ASP A 65 -11.55 -13.48 3.02
N ALA A 66 -10.97 -12.29 3.24
CA ALA A 66 -10.03 -11.75 2.28
C ALA A 66 -8.75 -12.58 2.27
N ASP A 67 -8.37 -13.05 1.09
CA ASP A 67 -7.15 -13.82 0.89
C ASP A 67 -5.94 -12.95 1.22
N ALA A 68 -5.24 -13.32 2.29
CA ALA A 68 -4.04 -12.67 2.79
C ALA A 68 -2.93 -12.57 1.72
N SER A 69 -2.84 -13.53 0.79
CA SER A 69 -1.86 -13.49 -0.32
C SER A 69 -2.17 -12.39 -1.33
N ASN A 70 -3.40 -11.87 -1.35
CA ASN A 70 -3.84 -10.81 -2.26
C ASN A 70 -3.92 -9.43 -1.59
N VAL A 71 -3.47 -9.32 -0.35
CA VAL A 71 -3.43 -8.09 0.44
C VAL A 71 -2.03 -7.91 1.00
N GLY A 72 -1.36 -6.82 0.62
CA GLY A 72 -0.05 -6.49 1.19
C GLY A 72 -0.22 -5.71 2.48
N TRP A 73 0.62 -5.99 3.48
CA TRP A 73 0.63 -5.26 4.73
C TRP A 73 2.04 -4.91 5.16
N VAL A 74 2.15 -3.76 5.83
CA VAL A 74 3.39 -3.25 6.40
C VAL A 74 3.11 -2.90 7.85
N SER A 75 3.97 -3.40 8.71
CA SER A 75 3.96 -3.10 10.14
C SER A 75 3.98 -1.59 10.40
N PRO A 76 3.32 -1.09 11.46
CA PRO A 76 3.42 0.31 11.89
C PRO A 76 4.84 0.80 12.14
N PHE A 77 5.79 -0.11 12.40
CA PHE A 77 7.20 0.22 12.62
C PHE A 77 7.98 0.40 11.31
N ASP A 78 7.45 -0.11 10.19
CA ASP A 78 8.15 -0.19 8.90
C ASP A 78 7.51 0.69 7.82
N ILE A 79 6.70 1.68 8.20
CA ILE A 79 5.92 2.51 7.28
C ILE A 79 6.81 3.22 6.25
N GLU A 80 7.97 3.75 6.68
CA GLU A 80 8.93 4.41 5.80
C GLU A 80 9.48 3.43 4.74
N SER A 81 9.81 2.20 5.14
CA SER A 81 10.25 1.14 4.22
C SER A 81 9.14 0.74 3.26
N GLY A 82 7.90 0.61 3.75
CA GLY A 82 6.73 0.32 2.93
C GLY A 82 6.43 1.41 1.90
N LEU A 83 6.64 2.67 2.27
CA LEU A 83 6.50 3.83 1.40
C LEU A 83 7.61 3.88 0.34
N ALA A 84 8.86 3.62 0.75
CA ALA A 84 9.99 3.54 -0.15
C ALA A 84 9.80 2.43 -1.20
N LEU A 85 9.30 1.25 -0.78
CA LEU A 85 8.98 0.15 -1.69
C LEU A 85 7.90 0.54 -2.71
N LEU A 86 6.82 1.19 -2.24
CA LEU A 86 5.75 1.68 -3.11
C LEU A 86 6.28 2.68 -4.15
N ARG A 87 7.20 3.56 -3.72
CA ARG A 87 7.82 4.56 -4.59
C ARG A 87 8.76 3.93 -5.63
N ASP A 88 9.65 3.04 -5.20
CA ASP A 88 10.64 2.39 -6.05
C ASP A 88 9.96 1.57 -7.16
N GLN A 89 8.91 0.81 -6.83
CA GLN A 89 8.16 0.04 -7.82
C GLN A 89 7.34 0.92 -8.77
N ALA A 90 6.91 2.10 -8.34
CA ALA A 90 6.25 3.07 -9.20
C ALA A 90 7.22 3.79 -10.15
N GLU A 91 8.44 4.07 -9.68
CA GLU A 91 9.50 4.72 -10.46
C GLU A 91 10.19 3.76 -11.44
N GLY A 92 10.43 2.50 -11.03
CA GLY A 92 10.94 1.44 -11.91
C GLY A 92 10.05 1.15 -13.11
N TRP A 93 8.73 1.39 -12.99
CA TRP A 93 7.78 1.32 -14.11
C TRP A 93 7.90 2.50 -15.09
N THR A 94 8.34 3.66 -14.61
CA THR A 94 8.49 4.86 -15.43
C THR A 94 9.69 4.74 -16.37
N LEU A 95 10.73 3.99 -15.98
CA LEU A 95 11.92 3.73 -16.80
C LEU A 95 11.79 2.56 -17.77
N ALA A 96 10.88 1.61 -17.52
CA ALA A 96 10.68 0.44 -18.38
C ALA A 96 9.76 0.69 -19.59
N THR A 97 9.27 1.92 -19.78
CA THR A 97 8.30 2.28 -20.82
C THR A 97 8.85 3.34 -21.81
N VAL A 98 10.16 3.34 -22.08
CA VAL A 98 10.79 4.17 -23.13
C VAL A 98 11.45 3.29 -24.18
#